data_AF-A0A7V9AP41-F1
#
_entry.id   AF-A0A7V9AP41-F1
#
_cell.length_a   1.000
_cell.length_b   1.000
_cell.length_c   1.000
_cell.angle_alpha   90.00
_cell.angle_beta   90.00
_cell.angle_gamma   90.00
#
_symmetry.space_group_name_H-M   'P 1'
#
loop_
_entity.id
_entity.type
_entity.pdbx_description
1 polymer ?
#
loop_
_entity_poly.entity_id
_entity_poly.type
_entity_poly.pdbx_seq_one_letter_code
_entity_poly.pdbx_strand_id
1 'polypeptide(L)'
;MKNFLYLLLFVVPVCLCGQSYNVLLIPDSLKKNADVVVRAEERIMEIKSPGKATIKERHAYTILNESAAKYARYVSYYDKFTSINYINATLYDAFGKELKHVKKKDMQDLSGDDQSSLM
;
A
#
# COMPACT_ATOMS: atom_id res chain seq x y z
N MET A 1 34.40 37.38 -16.29
CA MET A 1 34.41 36.00 -15.73
C MET A 1 33.36 35.82 -14.64
N LYS A 2 32.12 36.28 -14.86
CA LYS A 2 31.02 36.23 -13.85
C LYS A 2 29.89 35.28 -14.27
N ASN A 3 29.94 34.79 -15.52
CA ASN A 3 28.89 33.98 -16.14
C ASN A 3 29.25 32.48 -16.18
N PHE A 4 30.48 32.11 -15.82
CA PHE A 4 30.92 30.71 -15.77
C PHE A 4 30.47 29.99 -14.49
N LEU A 5 30.12 30.75 -13.43
CA LEU A 5 29.64 30.19 -12.17
C LEU A 5 28.19 29.65 -12.26
N TYR A 6 27.40 30.12 -13.23
CA TYR A 6 26.02 29.66 -13.43
C TYR A 6 25.92 28.32 -14.16
N LEU A 7 26.97 27.88 -14.86
CA LEU A 7 26.96 26.63 -15.62
C LEU A 7 27.19 25.38 -14.74
N LEU A 8 27.77 25.55 -13.55
CA LEU A 8 28.04 24.44 -12.62
C LEU A 8 26.81 24.01 -11.81
N LEU A 9 25.74 24.82 -11.78
CA LEU A 9 24.53 24.53 -10.99
C LEU A 9 23.54 23.61 -11.71
N PHE A 10 23.76 23.27 -12.98
CA PHE A 10 22.77 22.55 -13.81
C PHE A 10 22.98 21.03 -13.89
N VAL A 11 24.06 20.49 -13.30
CA VAL A 11 24.45 19.07 -13.48
C VAL A 11 24.52 18.30 -12.16
N VAL A 12 23.60 18.57 -11.23
CA VAL A 12 23.34 17.63 -10.14
C VAL A 12 22.15 16.77 -10.57
N PRO A 13 22.35 15.49 -10.95
CA PRO A 13 21.23 14.60 -11.15
C PRO A 13 20.58 14.40 -9.79
N VAL A 14 19.41 15.02 -9.60
CA VAL A 14 18.56 14.75 -8.44
C VAL A 14 18.12 13.31 -8.58
N CYS A 15 18.76 12.41 -7.84
CA CYS A 15 18.32 11.04 -7.72
C CYS A 15 17.00 11.06 -6.94
N LEU A 16 15.89 11.08 -7.66
CA LEU A 16 14.57 10.87 -7.09
C LEU A 16 14.49 9.41 -6.67
N CYS A 17 14.87 9.11 -5.42
CA CYS A 17 14.65 7.81 -4.81
C CYS A 17 13.15 7.66 -4.51
N GLY A 18 12.36 7.34 -5.52
CA GLY A 18 11.01 6.81 -5.34
C GLY A 18 11.08 5.40 -4.76
N GLN A 19 10.10 5.03 -3.93
CA GLN A 19 10.03 3.67 -3.41
C GLN A 19 9.74 2.69 -4.55
N SER A 20 10.74 1.91 -4.94
CA SER A 20 10.59 0.86 -5.96
C SER A 20 10.06 -0.42 -5.31
N TYR A 21 9.01 -0.98 -5.92
CA TYR A 21 8.41 -2.26 -5.53
C TYR A 21 8.95 -3.44 -6.34
N ASN A 22 10.08 -3.27 -7.03
CA ASN A 22 10.75 -4.36 -7.72
C ASN A 22 11.13 -5.48 -6.72
N VAL A 23 10.74 -6.70 -7.05
CA VAL A 23 10.92 -7.90 -6.21
C VAL A 23 12.40 -8.28 -6.09
N LEU A 24 13.22 -7.96 -7.09
CA LEU A 24 14.66 -8.20 -7.08
C LEU A 24 15.38 -7.41 -5.97
N LEU A 25 14.79 -6.31 -5.50
CA LEU A 25 15.34 -5.51 -4.41
C LEU A 25 15.05 -6.10 -3.03
N ILE A 26 14.27 -7.18 -2.93
CA ILE A 26 14.04 -7.89 -1.67
C ILE A 26 15.26 -8.78 -1.39
N PRO A 27 15.91 -8.64 -0.21
CA PRO A 27 16.97 -9.54 0.21
C PRO A 27 16.57 -11.02 0.12
N ASP A 28 17.47 -11.87 -0.38
CA ASP A 28 17.21 -13.30 -0.52
C ASP A 28 16.85 -14.00 0.80
N SER A 29 17.38 -13.49 1.93
CA SER A 29 17.03 -13.96 3.27
C SER A 29 15.54 -13.82 3.59
N LEU A 30 14.88 -12.77 3.09
CA LEU A 30 13.46 -12.51 3.31
C LEU A 30 12.57 -13.27 2.32
N LYS A 31 13.12 -13.71 1.18
CA LYS A 31 12.39 -14.53 0.19
C LYS A 31 12.45 -16.03 0.51
N LYS A 32 13.51 -16.48 1.19
CA LYS A 32 13.73 -17.90 1.46
C LYS A 32 12.58 -18.47 2.30
N ASN A 33 11.85 -19.43 1.73
CA ASN A 33 10.70 -20.11 2.34
C ASN A 33 9.54 -19.16 2.75
N ALA A 34 9.46 -17.97 2.16
CA ALA A 34 8.37 -17.03 2.42
C ALA A 34 7.29 -17.13 1.34
N ASP A 35 6.03 -17.15 1.75
CA ASP A 35 4.89 -17.04 0.84
C ASP A 35 4.56 -15.58 0.54
N VAL A 36 4.83 -14.68 1.50
CA VAL A 36 4.64 -13.23 1.40
C VAL A 36 5.79 -12.52 2.08
N VAL A 37 6.20 -11.39 1.51
CA VAL A 37 7.10 -10.42 2.15
C VAL A 37 6.33 -9.15 2.45
N VAL A 38 6.27 -8.78 3.73
CA VAL A 38 5.75 -7.49 4.18
C VAL A 38 6.83 -6.42 4.00
N ARG A 39 6.59 -5.46 3.10
CA ARG A 39 7.53 -4.37 2.81
C ARG A 39 7.24 -3.12 3.64
N ALA A 40 5.97 -2.91 3.96
CA ALA A 40 5.52 -1.86 4.87
C ALA A 40 4.19 -2.25 5.47
N GLU A 41 4.05 -1.99 6.77
CA GLU A 41 2.80 -2.13 7.49
C GLU A 41 2.78 -1.06 8.59
N GLU A 42 1.87 -0.11 8.46
CA GLU A 42 1.80 1.06 9.32
C GLU A 42 0.34 1.38 9.61
N ARG A 43 0.05 1.64 10.88
CA ARG A 43 -1.27 2.06 11.35
C ARG A 43 -1.08 3.25 12.29
N ILE A 44 -1.62 4.39 11.91
CA ILE A 44 -1.58 5.62 12.69
C ILE A 44 -3.00 5.96 13.13
N MET A 45 -3.22 6.09 14.44
CA MET A 45 -4.48 6.55 15.01
C MET A 45 -4.28 7.94 15.61
N GLU A 46 -5.03 8.91 15.10
CA GLU A 46 -5.04 10.29 15.55
C GLU A 46 -6.35 10.57 16.29
N ILE A 47 -6.28 10.79 17.61
CA ILE A 47 -7.44 11.14 18.44
C ILE A 47 -7.65 12.65 18.33
N LYS A 48 -8.82 13.05 17.83
CA LYS A 48 -9.17 14.47 17.63
C LYS A 48 -9.96 15.05 18.80
N SER A 49 -10.82 14.23 19.40
CA SER A 49 -11.64 14.57 20.58
C SER A 49 -12.19 13.28 21.20
N PRO A 50 -12.81 13.33 22.40
CA PRO A 50 -13.58 12.20 22.91
C PRO A 50 -14.57 11.69 21.85
N GLY A 51 -14.54 10.39 21.57
CA GLY A 51 -15.40 9.74 20.57
C GLY A 51 -15.04 10.01 19.09
N LYS A 52 -13.95 10.72 18.79
CA LYS A 52 -13.54 11.00 17.40
C LYS A 52 -12.06 10.72 17.17
N ALA A 53 -11.79 9.79 16.27
CA ALA A 53 -10.44 9.46 15.83
C ALA A 53 -10.36 9.37 14.30
N THR A 54 -9.16 9.44 13.76
CA THR A 54 -8.85 9.14 12.36
C THR A 54 -7.79 8.05 12.33
N ILE A 55 -8.05 6.97 11.59
CA ILE A 55 -7.10 5.88 11.40
C ILE A 55 -6.58 5.98 9.97
N LYS A 56 -5.25 5.90 9.82
CA LYS A 56 -4.55 5.82 8.53
C LYS A 56 -3.77 4.53 8.51
N GLU A 57 -3.91 3.79 7.42
CA GLU A 57 -3.24 2.50 7.23
C GLU A 57 -2.45 2.52 5.93
N ARG A 58 -1.27 1.92 5.96
CA ARG A 58 -0.42 1.75 4.79
C ARG A 58 0.14 0.34 4.80
N HIS A 59 -0.13 -0.39 3.73
CA HIS A 59 0.30 -1.77 3.53
C HIS A 59 1.02 -1.91 2.20
N ALA A 60 2.11 -2.66 2.19
CA ALA A 60 2.78 -3.09 0.96
C ALA A 60 3.24 -4.54 1.12
N TYR A 61 2.62 -5.43 0.36
CA TYR A 61 2.90 -6.87 0.38
C TYR A 61 3.42 -7.32 -0.98
N THR A 62 4.48 -8.13 -0.98
CA THR A 62 4.90 -8.89 -2.16
C THR A 62 4.50 -10.33 -1.96
N ILE A 63 3.63 -10.84 -2.82
CA ILE A 63 3.12 -12.21 -2.78
C ILE A 63 4.02 -13.04 -3.69
N LEU A 64 4.67 -14.07 -3.13
CA LEU A 64 5.68 -14.87 -3.82
C LEU A 64 5.09 -16.14 -4.45
N ASN A 65 3.95 -16.62 -3.96
CA ASN A 65 3.28 -17.82 -4.46
C ASN A 65 1.75 -17.81 -4.24
N GLU A 66 1.07 -18.78 -4.82
CA GLU A 66 -0.39 -18.88 -4.83
C GLU A 66 -1.00 -19.25 -3.48
N SER A 67 -0.28 -19.96 -2.60
CA SER A 67 -0.77 -20.30 -1.25
C SER A 67 -1.08 -19.04 -0.43
N ALA A 68 -0.44 -17.92 -0.76
CA ALA A 68 -0.66 -16.61 -0.17
C ALA A 68 -1.64 -15.71 -0.92
N ALA A 69 -2.41 -16.22 -1.90
CA ALA A 69 -3.34 -15.40 -2.69
C ALA A 69 -4.36 -14.61 -1.84
N LYS A 70 -4.67 -15.06 -0.61
CA LYS A 70 -5.52 -14.32 0.33
C LYS A 70 -4.98 -12.92 0.67
N TYR A 71 -3.66 -12.72 0.68
CA TYR A 71 -3.02 -11.43 0.94
C TYR A 71 -3.12 -10.46 -0.24
N ALA A 72 -3.54 -10.92 -1.43
CA ALA A 72 -3.82 -10.05 -2.58
C ALA A 72 -5.14 -9.30 -2.42
N ARG A 73 -5.99 -9.72 -1.48
CA ARG A 73 -7.29 -9.10 -1.21
C ARG A 73 -7.14 -8.11 -0.08
N TYR A 74 -7.69 -6.91 -0.28
CA TYR A 74 -7.85 -5.92 0.77
C TYR A 74 -9.33 -5.83 1.15
N VAL A 75 -9.62 -6.04 2.43
CA VAL A 75 -10.97 -5.96 3.00
C VAL A 75 -10.90 -5.02 4.20
N SER A 76 -11.85 -4.09 4.27
CA SER A 76 -11.97 -3.15 5.38
C SER A 76 -13.43 -3.02 5.77
N TYR A 77 -13.70 -3.02 7.06
CA TYR A 77 -15.04 -2.98 7.62
C TYR A 77 -15.42 -1.57 8.01
N TYR A 78 -16.69 -1.24 7.86
CA TYR A 78 -17.26 0.01 8.30
C TYR A 78 -18.63 -0.24 8.93
N ASP A 79 -19.08 0.68 9.78
CA ASP A 79 -20.35 0.57 10.49
C ASP A 79 -20.97 1.96 10.69
N LYS A 80 -21.95 2.09 11.59
CA LYS A 80 -22.62 3.37 11.86
C LYS A 80 -21.70 4.43 12.49
N PHE A 81 -20.57 4.02 13.07
CA PHE A 81 -19.63 4.89 13.77
C PHE A 81 -18.29 5.04 13.03
N THR A 82 -18.04 4.19 12.04
CA THR A 82 -16.79 4.11 11.28
C THR A 82 -17.07 4.35 9.80
N SER A 83 -16.38 5.32 9.19
CA SER A 83 -16.47 5.57 7.75
C SER A 83 -15.11 5.43 7.07
N ILE A 84 -15.10 4.74 5.93
CA ILE A 84 -13.93 4.63 5.07
C ILE A 84 -13.94 5.81 4.10
N ASN A 85 -13.07 6.80 4.32
CA ASN A 85 -13.08 8.04 3.54
C ASN A 85 -12.17 7.97 2.29
N TYR A 86 -11.10 7.17 2.34
CA TYR A 86 -10.09 7.14 1.30
C TYR A 86 -9.52 5.72 1.18
N ILE A 87 -9.43 5.24 -0.06
CA ILE A 87 -8.66 4.05 -0.42
C ILE A 87 -7.94 4.34 -1.71
N ASN A 88 -6.65 4.02 -1.72
CA ASN A 88 -5.78 4.07 -2.88
C ASN A 88 -4.83 2.87 -2.81
N ALA A 89 -5.00 1.94 -3.74
CA ALA A 89 -4.20 0.74 -3.85
C ALA A 89 -3.65 0.62 -5.27
N THR A 90 -2.47 0.03 -5.40
CA THR A 90 -1.83 -0.16 -6.70
C THR A 90 -1.22 -1.56 -6.76
N LEU A 91 -1.56 -2.29 -7.81
CA LEU A 91 -1.00 -3.60 -8.13
C LEU A 91 0.20 -3.39 -9.04
N TYR A 92 1.33 -4.02 -8.68
CA TYR A 92 2.56 -3.98 -9.44
C TYR A 92 2.93 -5.38 -9.95
N ASP A 93 3.68 -5.44 -11.04
CA ASP A 93 4.34 -6.67 -11.48
C ASP A 93 5.66 -6.90 -10.71
N ALA A 94 6.34 -8.02 -11.04
CA ALA A 94 7.59 -8.40 -10.39
C ALA A 94 8.73 -7.37 -10.56
N PHE A 95 8.69 -6.55 -11.62
CA PHE A 95 9.69 -5.52 -11.90
C PHE A 95 9.33 -4.16 -11.28
N GLY A 96 8.19 -4.07 -10.61
CA GLY A 96 7.68 -2.84 -9.99
C GLY A 96 6.92 -1.94 -10.96
N LYS A 97 6.52 -2.45 -12.14
CA LYS A 97 5.66 -1.72 -13.07
C LYS A 97 4.22 -1.79 -12.61
N GLU A 98 3.53 -0.65 -12.62
CA GLU A 98 2.11 -0.58 -12.29
C GLU A 98 1.27 -1.35 -13.31
N LEU A 99 0.45 -2.27 -12.83
CA LEU A 99 -0.51 -3.05 -13.61
C LEU A 99 -1.94 -2.53 -13.47
N LYS A 100 -2.32 -2.15 -12.25
CA LYS A 100 -3.67 -1.69 -11.96
C LYS A 100 -3.67 -0.73 -10.78
N HIS A 101 -4.42 0.35 -10.93
CA HIS A 101 -4.73 1.27 -9.86
C HIS A 101 -6.17 1.05 -9.39
N VAL A 102 -6.40 1.03 -8.08
CA VAL A 102 -7.70 0.75 -7.47
C VAL A 102 -8.00 1.85 -6.46
N LYS A 103 -9.15 2.50 -6.62
CA LYS A 103 -9.66 3.51 -5.69
C LYS A 103 -10.87 2.96 -4.94
N LYS A 104 -11.29 3.65 -3.87
CA LYS A 104 -12.49 3.31 -3.09
C LYS A 104 -13.71 2.98 -3.97
N LYS A 105 -13.95 3.76 -5.04
CA LYS A 105 -15.09 3.58 -5.95
C LYS A 105 -15.06 2.28 -6.77
N ASP A 106 -13.88 1.66 -6.91
CA ASP A 106 -13.68 0.44 -7.66
C ASP A 106 -13.80 -0.80 -6.76
N MET A 107 -14.00 -0.59 -5.46
CA MET A 107 -14.19 -1.67 -4.47
C MET A 107 -15.65 -2.08 -4.39
N GLN A 108 -15.85 -3.36 -4.09
CA GLN A 108 -17.17 -3.92 -3.88
C GLN A 108 -17.63 -3.62 -2.45
N ASP A 109 -18.86 -3.14 -2.34
CA ASP A 109 -19.57 -3.05 -1.08
C ASP A 109 -20.29 -4.38 -0.85
N LEU A 110 -19.99 -5.02 0.28
CA LEU A 110 -20.54 -6.32 0.64
C LEU A 110 -21.21 -6.17 2.01
N SER A 111 -22.46 -6.62 2.11
CA SER A 111 -23.15 -6.72 3.39
C SER A 111 -22.39 -7.67 4.31
N GLY A 112 -22.00 -7.18 5.50
CA GLY A 112 -21.39 -8.01 6.56
C GLY A 112 -22.38 -8.93 7.27
N ASP A 113 -23.53 -9.22 6.66
CA ASP A 113 -24.50 -10.19 7.16
C ASP A 113 -24.01 -11.57 6.72
N ASP A 114 -23.29 -12.25 7.61
CA ASP A 114 -23.24 -13.70 7.55
C ASP A 114 -24.69 -14.18 7.60
N GLN A 115 -25.15 -14.84 6.54
CA GLN A 115 -26.42 -15.57 6.50
C GLN A 115 -26.41 -16.77 7.47
N SER A 116 -25.94 -16.60 8.70
CA SER A 116 -26.34 -17.47 9.80
C SER A 116 -27.74 -17.05 10.20
N SER A 117 -28.71 -17.38 9.34
CA SER A 117 -30.04 -17.72 9.82
C SER A 117 -29.84 -18.73 10.93
N LEU A 118 -30.07 -18.32 12.18
CA LEU A 118 -30.26 -19.24 13.29
C LEU A 118 -31.47 -20.10 12.93
N MET A 119 -31.20 -21.34 12.49
CA MET A 119 -32.20 -22.41 12.50
C MET A 119 -32.40 -22.90 13.93
#